data_AF-A0A7R8X722-F1
#
_entry.id   AF-A0A7R8X722-F1
#
_cell.length_a   1.000
_cell.length_b   1.000
_cell.length_c   1.000
_cell.angle_alpha   90.00
_cell.angle_beta   90.00
_cell.angle_gamma   90.00
#
_symmetry.space_group_name_H-M   'P 1'
#
loop_
_entity.id
_entity.type
_entity.pdbx_description
1 polymer ?
#
loop_
_entity_poly.entity_id
_entity_poly.type
_entity_poly.pdbx_seq_one_letter_code
_entity_poly.pdbx_strand_id
1 'polypeptide(L)'
;MLDGRQARRRGWWRSLSMVWLDMKRSPIPALLGFALLLGGLGIQVWNEDKAVRRAQDLDEGLADVTRIQASKIDLVNEGKLVYVVGRLNIPEPLEDPMHKVAIRAVKLRRRVQMFQWIEVENRIEEEQQDASSHSSYSYDQDWRDRLIDSSAFQFRYGHENPIKMPLETELQVASHVYVGAFHLSQHLIQGSFGHFHPLTGDEQPTDQRIKLHAGLYFHCEDLFKPRVGDIRIQFSYAGLADPHLPSMVSVLARQEGQELVPAVTRSGNLLFSLHEGQMSLEDLISMEHLANKSSTWVLRIVGSFLILLGTSFIQRPLLLLLPHVPIMREMVSGDGLSLAFSMSAFMSLLVIGLSWMWLRPKVAAILLVSAMFPAVWSRIRDTHEPAAMRSI
;
A
#
# COMPACT_ATOMS: atom_id res chain seq x y z
N MET A 1 -49.48 28.62 -6.34
CA MET A 1 -48.22 28.02 -5.84
C MET A 1 -48.26 26.50 -5.61
N LEU A 2 -49.42 25.87 -5.38
CA LEU A 2 -49.52 24.41 -5.14
C LEU A 2 -49.31 23.54 -6.40
N ASP A 3 -49.73 24.04 -7.57
CA ASP A 3 -49.70 23.29 -8.84
C ASP A 3 -48.27 23.03 -9.37
N GLY A 4 -47.39 24.03 -9.27
CA GLY A 4 -45.97 23.88 -9.64
C GLY A 4 -45.21 22.86 -8.78
N ARG A 5 -45.54 22.72 -7.49
CA ARG A 5 -44.93 21.70 -6.61
C ARG A 5 -45.43 20.29 -6.98
N GLN A 6 -46.69 20.14 -7.35
CA GLN A 6 -47.26 18.86 -7.79
C GLN A 6 -46.77 18.44 -9.18
N ALA A 7 -46.62 19.37 -10.12
CA ALA A 7 -46.01 19.11 -11.43
C ALA A 7 -44.54 18.67 -11.30
N ARG A 8 -43.76 19.34 -10.45
CA ARG A 8 -42.35 19.00 -10.18
C ARG A 8 -42.20 17.64 -9.49
N ARG A 9 -43.10 17.30 -8.54
CA ARG A 9 -43.19 15.96 -7.95
C ARG A 9 -43.50 14.89 -9.00
N ARG A 10 -44.48 15.11 -9.89
CA ARG A 10 -44.83 14.17 -10.96
C ARG A 10 -43.67 13.94 -11.95
N GLY A 11 -42.94 15.00 -12.29
CA GLY A 11 -41.73 14.91 -13.13
C GLY A 11 -40.60 14.10 -12.47
N TRP A 12 -40.42 14.26 -11.15
CA TRP A 12 -39.41 13.51 -10.39
C TRP A 12 -39.66 12.00 -10.40
N TRP A 13 -40.90 11.57 -10.13
CA TRP A 13 -41.27 10.14 -10.18
C TRP A 13 -41.14 9.55 -11.59
N ARG A 14 -41.42 10.33 -12.64
CA ARG A 14 -41.19 9.91 -14.04
C ARG A 14 -39.71 9.70 -14.33
N SER A 15 -38.84 10.65 -13.97
CA SER A 15 -37.39 10.49 -14.11
C SER A 15 -36.87 9.27 -13.37
N LEU A 16 -37.32 9.03 -12.13
CA LEU A 16 -36.96 7.83 -11.37
C LEU A 16 -37.43 6.54 -12.05
N SER A 17 -38.64 6.52 -12.61
CA SER A 17 -39.13 5.36 -13.35
C SER A 17 -38.30 5.06 -14.60
N MET A 18 -37.81 6.10 -15.29
CA MET A 18 -36.92 5.96 -16.45
C MET A 18 -35.53 5.49 -16.04
N VAL A 19 -34.97 6.01 -14.95
CA VAL A 19 -33.71 5.52 -14.36
C VAL A 19 -33.82 4.04 -14.02
N TRP A 20 -34.89 3.64 -13.36
CA TRP A 20 -35.15 2.24 -13.00
C TRP A 20 -35.26 1.34 -14.23
N LEU A 21 -35.92 1.81 -15.30
CA LEU A 21 -36.05 1.07 -16.54
C LEU A 21 -34.71 0.93 -17.27
N ASP A 22 -33.89 1.98 -17.29
CA ASP A 22 -32.54 1.99 -17.87
C ASP A 22 -31.63 1.01 -17.12
N MET A 23 -31.63 1.06 -15.79
CA MET A 23 -30.90 0.11 -14.94
C MET A 23 -31.35 -1.35 -15.14
N LYS A 24 -32.66 -1.59 -15.33
CA LYS A 24 -33.16 -2.94 -15.65
C LYS A 24 -32.72 -3.44 -17.01
N ARG A 25 -32.59 -2.56 -18.00
CA ARG A 25 -32.14 -2.91 -19.36
C ARG A 25 -30.64 -3.20 -19.41
N SER A 26 -29.85 -2.60 -18.53
CA SER A 26 -28.39 -2.79 -18.46
C SER A 26 -27.91 -2.85 -17.01
N PRO A 27 -28.20 -3.97 -16.31
CA PRO A 27 -27.93 -4.07 -14.87
C PRO A 27 -26.43 -4.17 -14.56
N ILE A 28 -25.64 -4.81 -15.43
CA ILE A 28 -24.21 -5.05 -15.19
C ILE A 28 -23.42 -3.72 -15.10
N PRO A 29 -23.47 -2.80 -16.08
CA PRO A 29 -22.76 -1.52 -15.98
C PRO A 29 -23.26 -0.65 -14.83
N ALA A 30 -24.57 -0.69 -14.54
CA ALA A 30 -25.15 0.07 -13.45
C ALA A 30 -24.62 -0.41 -12.08
N LEU A 31 -24.68 -1.72 -11.82
CA LEU A 31 -24.17 -2.33 -10.59
C LEU A 31 -22.67 -2.08 -10.42
N LEU A 32 -21.89 -2.30 -11.49
CA LEU A 32 -20.45 -2.04 -11.49
C LEU A 32 -20.15 -0.56 -11.23
N GLY A 33 -20.88 0.35 -11.88
CA GLY A 33 -20.70 1.79 -11.70
C GLY A 33 -21.01 2.26 -10.27
N PHE A 34 -22.09 1.76 -9.65
CA PHE A 34 -22.38 2.04 -8.24
C PHE A 34 -21.33 1.45 -7.30
N ALA A 35 -20.86 0.23 -7.54
CA ALA A 35 -19.83 -0.39 -6.73
C ALA A 35 -18.51 0.40 -6.80
N LEU A 36 -18.08 0.82 -8.00
CA LEU A 36 -16.88 1.63 -8.19
C LEU A 36 -17.01 3.03 -7.55
N LEU A 37 -18.18 3.66 -7.67
CA LEU A 37 -18.45 4.96 -7.06
C LEU A 37 -18.36 4.90 -5.53
N LEU A 38 -19.07 3.94 -4.91
CA LEU A 38 -19.05 3.76 -3.45
C LEU A 38 -17.67 3.32 -2.95
N GLY A 39 -17.01 2.41 -3.67
CA GLY A 39 -15.66 1.97 -3.36
C GLY A 39 -14.65 3.11 -3.44
N GLY A 40 -14.70 3.93 -4.50
CA GLY A 40 -13.83 5.09 -4.66
C GLY A 40 -14.03 6.15 -3.57
N LEU A 41 -15.28 6.47 -3.22
CA LEU A 41 -15.59 7.37 -2.10
C LEU A 41 -15.14 6.79 -0.75
N GLY A 42 -15.37 5.50 -0.51
CA GLY A 42 -14.94 4.80 0.70
C GLY A 42 -13.41 4.82 0.86
N ILE A 43 -12.68 4.52 -0.22
CA ILE A 43 -11.22 4.58 -0.25
C ILE A 43 -10.73 6.00 0.03
N GLN A 44 -11.34 7.04 -0.57
CA GLN A 44 -10.96 8.42 -0.30
C GLN A 44 -11.21 8.79 1.15
N VAL A 45 -12.41 8.55 1.69
CA VAL A 45 -12.74 8.90 3.09
C VAL A 45 -11.79 8.19 4.06
N TRP A 46 -11.55 6.90 3.87
CA TRP A 46 -10.62 6.13 4.69
C TRP A 46 -9.18 6.65 4.58
N ASN A 47 -8.72 6.95 3.36
CA ASN A 47 -7.39 7.52 3.13
C ASN A 47 -7.24 8.90 3.78
N GLU A 48 -8.24 9.78 3.65
CA GLU A 48 -8.19 11.11 4.24
C GLU A 48 -8.20 11.07 5.77
N ASP A 49 -9.02 10.21 6.40
CA ASP A 49 -9.02 10.03 7.85
C ASP A 49 -7.64 9.55 8.34
N LYS A 50 -7.07 8.55 7.67
CA LYS A 50 -5.70 8.07 7.96
C LYS A 50 -4.66 9.18 7.80
N ALA A 51 -4.73 9.94 6.70
CA ALA A 51 -3.76 10.98 6.38
C ALA A 51 -3.81 12.16 7.36
N VAL A 52 -5.02 12.57 7.79
CA VAL A 52 -5.24 13.63 8.78
C VAL A 52 -4.72 13.21 10.15
N ARG A 53 -5.05 11.99 10.62
CA ARG A 53 -4.55 11.46 11.89
C ARG A 53 -3.03 11.39 11.89
N ARG A 54 -2.43 10.82 10.84
CA ARG A 54 -0.97 10.73 10.71
C ARG A 54 -0.31 12.11 10.68
N ALA A 55 -0.92 13.09 10.02
CA ALA A 55 -0.39 14.45 9.99
C ALA A 55 -0.47 15.12 11.38
N GLN A 56 -1.57 14.94 12.12
CA GLN A 56 -1.68 15.41 13.52
C GLN A 56 -0.63 14.77 14.43
N ASP A 57 -0.47 13.46 14.32
CA ASP A 57 0.50 12.69 15.13
C ASP A 57 1.94 13.14 14.88
N LEU A 58 2.29 13.39 13.62
CA LEU A 58 3.60 13.91 13.24
C LEU A 58 3.79 15.34 13.74
N ASP A 59 2.82 16.23 13.51
CA ASP A 59 2.91 17.63 13.93
C ASP A 59 3.00 17.76 15.46
N GLU A 60 2.28 16.92 16.22
CA GLU A 60 2.33 16.89 17.68
C GLU A 60 3.63 16.25 18.19
N GLY A 61 3.93 15.03 17.78
CA GLY A 61 5.03 14.27 18.35
C GLY A 61 6.39 14.85 17.97
N LEU A 62 6.53 15.40 16.76
CA LEU A 62 7.80 15.95 16.28
C LEU A 62 8.10 17.36 16.81
N ALA A 63 7.13 18.03 17.44
CA ALA A 63 7.32 19.38 17.98
C ALA A 63 8.29 19.43 19.17
N ASP A 64 8.42 18.34 19.93
CA ASP A 64 9.21 18.26 21.17
C ASP A 64 10.21 17.09 21.16
N VAL A 65 10.94 16.94 20.05
CA VAL A 65 11.97 15.90 19.93
C VAL A 65 13.27 16.35 20.56
N THR A 66 13.76 15.59 21.54
CA THR A 66 15.06 15.84 22.16
C THR A 66 16.17 15.04 21.46
N ARG A 67 17.19 15.72 20.94
CA ARG A 67 18.39 15.05 20.41
C ARG A 67 19.28 14.58 21.55
N ILE A 68 19.62 13.31 21.56
CA ILE A 68 20.46 12.72 22.61
C ILE A 68 21.61 11.92 22.01
N GLN A 69 22.64 11.66 22.82
CA GLN A 69 23.76 10.80 22.43
C GLN A 69 23.45 9.34 22.74
N ALA A 70 23.79 8.43 21.83
CA ALA A 70 23.56 7.00 22.04
C ALA A 70 24.38 6.40 23.20
N SER A 71 25.48 7.04 23.63
CA SER A 71 26.43 6.46 24.60
C SER A 71 26.00 6.57 26.07
N LYS A 72 25.02 7.40 26.40
CA LYS A 72 24.64 7.68 27.79
C LYS A 72 23.12 7.75 27.94
N ILE A 73 22.60 7.02 28.93
CA ILE A 73 21.22 7.11 29.36
C ILE A 73 21.09 8.26 30.36
N ASP A 74 20.18 9.19 30.12
CA ASP A 74 19.86 10.29 31.02
C ASP A 74 18.38 10.20 31.43
N LEU A 75 18.11 10.13 32.73
CA LEU A 75 16.77 10.03 33.29
C LEU A 75 15.93 11.29 33.02
N VAL A 76 16.56 12.43 32.69
CA VAL A 76 15.84 13.66 32.31
C VAL A 76 15.05 13.49 31.00
N ASN A 77 15.38 12.47 30.20
CA ASN A 77 14.69 12.16 28.95
C ASN A 77 13.60 11.08 29.08
N GLU A 78 13.37 10.58 30.29
CA GLU A 78 12.37 9.54 30.56
C GLU A 78 10.98 9.97 30.07
N GLY A 79 10.33 9.12 29.27
CA GLY A 79 9.02 9.37 28.69
C GLY A 79 8.99 10.38 27.53
N LYS A 80 10.11 11.02 27.18
CA LYS A 80 10.18 11.96 26.06
C LYS A 80 10.44 11.26 24.74
N LEU A 81 10.01 11.89 23.65
CA LEU A 81 10.40 11.47 22.31
C LEU A 81 11.84 11.94 22.04
N VAL A 82 12.72 10.99 21.80
CA VAL A 82 14.15 11.21 21.62
C VAL A 82 14.59 10.85 20.22
N TYR A 83 15.57 11.59 19.73
CA TYR A 83 16.29 11.30 18.51
C TYR A 83 17.71 10.85 18.84
N VAL A 84 18.03 9.61 18.45
CA VAL A 84 19.30 8.95 18.72
C VAL A 84 19.93 8.53 17.40
N VAL A 85 21.22 8.82 17.24
CA VAL A 85 22.03 8.23 16.17
C VAL A 85 23.12 7.40 16.82
N GLY A 86 23.25 6.14 16.41
CA GLY A 86 24.25 5.25 16.96
C GLY A 86 24.52 4.04 16.10
N ARG A 87 25.56 3.31 16.48
CA ARG A 87 25.92 2.03 15.85
C ARG A 87 25.02 0.94 16.39
N LEU A 88 24.57 0.05 15.50
CA LEU A 88 23.96 -1.20 15.92
C LEU A 88 24.99 -2.06 16.64
N ASN A 89 24.57 -2.61 17.78
CA ASN A 89 25.32 -3.59 18.54
C ASN A 89 24.43 -4.79 18.83
N ILE A 90 24.90 -5.96 18.45
CA ILE A 90 24.18 -7.22 18.53
C ILE A 90 25.12 -8.23 19.21
N PRO A 91 24.93 -8.46 20.54
CA PRO A 91 25.86 -9.28 21.32
C PRO A 91 25.93 -10.74 20.90
N GLU A 92 24.83 -11.28 20.40
CA GLU A 92 24.70 -12.68 19.99
C GLU A 92 24.48 -12.75 18.46
N PRO A 93 25.31 -13.49 17.71
CA PRO A 93 25.07 -13.70 16.29
C PRO A 93 23.83 -14.58 16.07
N LEU A 94 23.16 -14.37 14.94
CA LEU A 94 22.16 -15.29 14.41
C LEU A 94 22.86 -16.39 13.62
N GLU A 95 22.45 -17.64 13.84
CA GLU A 95 23.17 -18.81 13.34
C GLU A 95 22.25 -19.82 12.63
N ASP A 96 22.78 -20.44 11.58
CA ASP A 96 22.26 -21.68 11.00
C ASP A 96 23.40 -22.71 10.99
N PRO A 97 23.45 -23.61 11.99
CA PRO A 97 24.54 -24.56 12.15
C PRO A 97 24.67 -25.56 10.99
N MET A 98 23.55 -25.89 10.32
CA MET A 98 23.52 -26.85 9.20
C MET A 98 24.29 -26.31 8.00
N HIS A 99 24.19 -25.01 7.75
CA HIS A 99 24.82 -24.32 6.63
C HIS A 99 26.09 -23.56 7.01
N LYS A 100 26.54 -23.65 8.27
CA LYS A 100 27.70 -22.90 8.80
C LYS A 100 27.57 -21.39 8.59
N VAL A 101 26.35 -20.89 8.69
CA VAL A 101 26.08 -19.45 8.61
C VAL A 101 26.04 -18.89 10.03
N ALA A 102 26.85 -17.88 10.31
CA ALA A 102 26.79 -17.10 11.54
C ALA A 102 26.98 -15.62 11.19
N ILE A 103 26.04 -14.77 11.62
CA ILE A 103 26.10 -13.34 11.31
C ILE A 103 25.54 -12.50 12.45
N ARG A 104 26.24 -11.40 12.78
CA ARG A 104 25.72 -10.38 13.68
C ARG A 104 24.83 -9.42 12.90
N ALA A 105 23.54 -9.71 12.86
CA ALA A 105 22.55 -8.89 12.18
C ALA A 105 21.22 -8.91 12.93
N VAL A 106 20.37 -7.90 12.71
CA VAL A 106 19.06 -7.80 13.37
C VAL A 106 18.12 -8.90 12.90
N LYS A 107 18.16 -9.25 11.61
CA LYS A 107 17.36 -10.32 11.02
C LYS A 107 18.22 -11.20 10.12
N LEU A 108 17.99 -12.51 10.19
CA LEU A 108 18.55 -13.51 9.28
C LEU A 108 17.41 -14.30 8.66
N ARG A 109 17.32 -14.29 7.34
CA ARG A 109 16.29 -14.99 6.56
C ARG A 109 16.91 -16.10 5.74
N ARG A 110 16.47 -17.33 6.01
CA ARG A 110 16.74 -18.52 5.20
C ARG A 110 15.59 -18.71 4.21
N ARG A 111 15.78 -18.35 2.95
CA ARG A 111 14.80 -18.60 1.89
C ARG A 111 15.06 -19.96 1.25
N VAL A 112 14.11 -20.87 1.37
CA VAL A 112 14.18 -22.23 0.81
C VAL A 112 13.30 -22.30 -0.44
N GLN A 113 13.86 -22.87 -1.51
CA GLN A 113 13.14 -23.15 -2.74
C GLN A 113 13.30 -24.62 -3.11
N MET A 114 12.24 -25.23 -3.61
CA MET A 114 12.27 -26.60 -4.12
C MET A 114 12.14 -26.60 -5.63
N PHE A 115 12.96 -27.41 -6.30
CA PHE A 115 12.82 -27.68 -7.72
C PHE A 115 11.65 -28.63 -7.91
N GLN A 116 10.65 -28.21 -8.69
CA GLN A 116 9.40 -28.95 -8.83
C GLN A 116 8.69 -28.58 -10.15
N TRP A 117 7.74 -29.42 -10.56
CA TRP A 117 6.89 -29.17 -11.70
C TRP A 117 5.92 -28.01 -11.46
N ILE A 118 5.69 -27.24 -12.52
CA ILE A 118 4.73 -26.15 -12.60
C ILE A 118 3.88 -26.37 -13.86
N GLU A 119 2.57 -26.28 -13.69
CA GLU A 119 1.61 -26.23 -14.79
C GLU A 119 1.38 -24.77 -15.20
N VAL A 120 1.55 -24.48 -16.47
CA VAL A 120 1.28 -23.17 -17.08
C VAL A 120 0.09 -23.33 -18.01
N GLU A 121 -1.01 -22.66 -17.65
CA GLU A 121 -2.21 -22.62 -18.49
C GLU A 121 -2.05 -21.54 -19.57
N ASN A 122 -2.06 -21.97 -20.83
CA ASN A 122 -2.04 -21.11 -22.00
C ASN A 122 -3.47 -21.03 -22.56
N ARG A 123 -4.12 -19.87 -22.35
CA ARG A 123 -5.43 -19.58 -22.90
C ARG A 123 -5.27 -19.05 -24.33
N ILE A 124 -5.76 -19.80 -25.30
CA ILE A 124 -5.89 -19.33 -26.68
C ILE A 124 -7.30 -18.74 -26.81
N GLU A 125 -7.40 -17.40 -26.82
CA GLU A 125 -8.65 -16.72 -27.17
C GLU A 125 -8.68 -16.56 -28.70
N GLU A 126 -9.42 -17.43 -29.40
CA GLU A 126 -9.67 -17.26 -30.83
C GLU A 126 -10.80 -16.24 -31.05
N GLU A 127 -10.54 -15.21 -31.86
CA GLU A 127 -11.43 -14.09 -32.20
C GLU A 127 -12.62 -14.47 -33.12
N GLN A 128 -13.08 -15.73 -33.15
CA GLN A 128 -14.20 -16.15 -34.00
C GLN A 128 -15.44 -16.59 -33.21
N GLN A 129 -16.58 -16.10 -33.69
CA GLN A 129 -17.92 -16.09 -33.08
C GLN A 129 -18.55 -17.46 -32.75
N ASP A 130 -17.82 -18.58 -32.82
CA ASP A 130 -18.36 -19.93 -32.54
C ASP A 130 -17.34 -20.95 -31.98
N ALA A 131 -16.16 -20.55 -31.50
CA ALA A 131 -15.13 -21.48 -31.05
C ALA A 131 -15.11 -21.69 -29.52
N SER A 132 -15.18 -22.94 -29.08
CA SER A 132 -14.96 -23.33 -27.68
C SER A 132 -13.55 -22.96 -27.23
N SER A 133 -13.42 -22.31 -26.08
CA SER A 133 -12.12 -21.97 -25.49
C SER A 133 -11.36 -23.27 -25.17
N HIS A 134 -10.31 -23.57 -25.93
CA HIS A 134 -9.42 -24.69 -25.62
C HIS A 134 -8.25 -24.16 -24.77
N SER A 135 -8.24 -24.49 -23.48
CA SER A 135 -7.08 -24.28 -22.61
C SER A 135 -6.03 -25.32 -22.94
N SER A 136 -4.81 -24.90 -23.29
CA SER A 136 -3.66 -25.79 -23.42
C SER A 136 -2.77 -25.67 -22.19
N TYR A 137 -2.21 -26.78 -21.73
CA TYR A 137 -1.36 -26.83 -20.53
C TYR A 137 0.06 -27.22 -20.92
N SER A 138 1.05 -26.46 -20.43
CA SER A 138 2.47 -26.83 -20.53
C SER A 138 3.05 -27.08 -19.14
N TYR A 139 4.04 -27.95 -19.07
CA TYR A 139 4.68 -28.33 -17.81
C TYR A 139 6.17 -28.01 -17.87
N ASP A 140 6.62 -27.23 -16.91
CA ASP A 140 8.02 -26.82 -16.76
C ASP A 140 8.51 -27.14 -15.35
N GLN A 141 9.83 -27.27 -15.19
CA GLN A 141 10.44 -27.45 -13.88
C GLN A 141 11.18 -26.17 -13.47
N ASP A 142 10.89 -25.66 -12.27
CA ASP A 142 11.58 -24.49 -11.74
C ASP A 142 11.61 -24.51 -10.21
N TRP A 143 12.44 -23.65 -9.65
CA TRP A 143 12.60 -23.43 -8.23
C TRP A 143 11.48 -22.55 -7.68
N ARG A 144 10.72 -23.06 -6.72
CA ARG A 144 9.58 -22.35 -6.13
C ARG A 144 9.69 -22.30 -4.60
N ASP A 145 9.26 -21.18 -4.03
CA ASP A 145 9.28 -20.92 -2.58
C ASP A 145 8.19 -21.68 -1.81
N ARG A 146 7.19 -22.22 -2.52
CA ARG A 146 6.02 -22.90 -1.94
C ARG A 146 5.79 -24.23 -2.61
N LEU A 147 5.26 -25.17 -1.85
CA LEU A 147 4.91 -26.49 -2.35
C LEU A 147 3.78 -26.34 -3.38
N ILE A 148 3.94 -26.93 -4.57
CA ILE A 148 2.88 -27.00 -5.57
C ILE A 148 2.25 -28.38 -5.50
N ASP A 149 0.95 -28.40 -5.21
CA ASP A 149 0.16 -29.63 -5.21
C ASP A 149 -0.08 -30.10 -6.65
N SER A 150 0.75 -31.04 -7.11
CA SER A 150 0.61 -31.64 -8.44
C SER A 150 -0.61 -32.55 -8.58
N SER A 151 -1.37 -32.83 -7.51
CA SER A 151 -2.63 -33.60 -7.63
C SER A 151 -3.72 -32.83 -8.37
N ALA A 152 -3.60 -31.50 -8.41
CA ALA A 152 -4.48 -30.60 -9.15
C ALA A 152 -4.08 -30.39 -10.61
N PHE A 153 -2.97 -30.97 -11.07
CA PHE A 153 -2.54 -30.84 -12.47
C PHE A 153 -3.47 -31.59 -13.42
N GLN A 154 -3.74 -31.00 -14.58
CA GLN A 154 -4.55 -31.59 -15.64
C GLN A 154 -3.94 -32.92 -16.13
N PHE A 155 -2.62 -32.99 -16.26
CA PHE A 155 -1.86 -34.19 -16.63
C PHE A 155 -0.79 -34.49 -15.60
N ARG A 156 -1.19 -35.14 -14.51
CA ARG A 156 -0.29 -35.51 -13.40
C ARG A 156 0.79 -36.53 -13.77
N TYR A 157 0.49 -37.49 -14.65
CA TYR A 157 1.41 -38.58 -14.96
C TYR A 157 2.73 -38.03 -15.55
N GLY A 158 3.85 -38.28 -14.87
CA GLY A 158 5.16 -37.73 -15.22
C GLY A 158 5.49 -36.36 -14.60
N HIS A 159 4.52 -35.72 -13.95
CA HIS A 159 4.64 -34.37 -13.36
C HIS A 159 4.36 -34.35 -11.85
N GLU A 160 4.79 -35.40 -11.15
CA GLU A 160 4.53 -35.55 -9.72
C GLU A 160 5.53 -34.74 -8.88
N ASN A 161 5.00 -33.92 -7.97
CA ASN A 161 5.77 -33.17 -6.99
C ASN A 161 5.76 -33.89 -5.62
N PRO A 162 6.78 -33.64 -4.77
CA PRO A 162 6.75 -34.10 -3.40
C PRO A 162 5.56 -33.53 -2.64
N ILE A 163 5.11 -34.24 -1.60
CA ILE A 163 3.98 -33.81 -0.75
C ILE A 163 4.41 -32.89 0.42
N LYS A 164 5.71 -32.66 0.59
CA LYS A 164 6.28 -31.80 1.63
C LYS A 164 7.65 -31.27 1.21
N MET A 165 7.98 -30.07 1.67
CA MET A 165 9.37 -29.59 1.62
C MET A 165 10.17 -30.17 2.80
N PRO A 166 11.43 -30.58 2.60
CA PRO A 166 12.26 -31.11 3.69
C PRO A 166 12.76 -30.03 4.65
N LEU A 167 12.81 -28.77 4.21
CA LEU A 167 13.18 -27.59 5.00
C LEU A 167 12.21 -26.45 4.72
N GLU A 168 11.94 -25.64 5.74
CA GLU A 168 11.06 -24.48 5.62
C GLU A 168 11.87 -23.17 5.57
N THR A 169 11.29 -22.19 4.87
CA THR A 169 11.76 -20.81 4.90
C THR A 169 11.58 -20.26 6.32
N GLU A 170 12.63 -19.64 6.85
CA GLU A 170 12.67 -19.20 8.24
C GLU A 170 13.23 -17.78 8.33
N LEU A 171 12.67 -17.00 9.26
CA LEU A 171 13.16 -15.67 9.62
C LEU A 171 13.52 -15.67 11.11
N GLN A 172 14.81 -15.62 11.40
CA GLN A 172 15.32 -15.39 12.74
C GLN A 172 15.46 -13.88 12.99
N VAL A 173 15.13 -13.45 14.21
CA VAL A 173 15.23 -12.07 14.67
C VAL A 173 16.04 -12.05 15.95
N ALA A 174 17.03 -11.15 16.04
CA ALA A 174 17.86 -11.02 17.23
C ALA A 174 17.02 -10.64 18.45
N SER A 175 17.22 -11.35 19.56
CA SER A 175 16.47 -11.10 20.81
C SER A 175 16.85 -9.76 21.44
N HIS A 176 18.13 -9.39 21.33
CA HIS A 176 18.68 -8.16 21.91
C HIS A 176 19.40 -7.35 20.83
N VAL A 177 18.91 -6.13 20.59
CA VAL A 177 19.50 -5.19 19.63
C VAL A 177 19.70 -3.86 20.33
N TYR A 178 20.92 -3.33 20.25
CA TYR A 178 21.30 -2.10 20.92
C TYR A 178 21.71 -1.02 19.92
N VAL A 179 21.46 0.23 20.31
CA VAL A 179 22.00 1.44 19.68
C VAL A 179 22.73 2.23 20.76
N GLY A 180 24.06 2.04 20.81
CA GLY A 180 24.86 2.50 21.94
C GLY A 180 24.42 1.83 23.25
N ALA A 181 24.01 2.63 24.23
CA ALA A 181 23.54 2.18 25.55
C ALA A 181 22.04 1.81 25.56
N PHE A 182 21.30 2.08 24.49
CA PHE A 182 19.86 1.86 24.43
C PHE A 182 19.52 0.52 23.80
N HIS A 183 18.56 -0.20 24.39
CA HIS A 183 17.96 -1.40 23.84
C HIS A 183 16.77 -1.04 22.93
N LEU A 184 16.62 -1.71 21.79
CA LEU A 184 15.46 -1.53 20.91
C LEU A 184 14.34 -2.49 21.29
N SER A 185 13.14 -1.96 21.49
CA SER A 185 11.97 -2.80 21.69
C SER A 185 11.65 -3.68 20.47
N GLN A 186 11.00 -4.81 20.72
CA GLN A 186 10.60 -5.75 19.67
C GLN A 186 9.71 -5.09 18.60
N HIS A 187 8.90 -4.09 18.98
CA HIS A 187 8.05 -3.36 18.02
C HIS A 187 8.88 -2.54 17.01
N LEU A 188 9.96 -1.86 17.47
CA LEU A 188 10.90 -1.17 16.58
C LEU A 188 11.60 -2.17 15.65
N ILE A 189 12.07 -3.28 16.20
CA ILE A 189 12.78 -4.31 15.43
C ILE A 189 11.88 -4.92 14.33
N GLN A 190 10.62 -5.24 14.68
CA GLN A 190 9.66 -5.80 13.74
C GLN A 190 9.25 -4.80 12.65
N GLY A 191 8.98 -3.55 13.03
CA GLY A 191 8.58 -2.47 12.12
C GLY A 191 9.69 -1.94 11.21
N SER A 192 10.95 -2.32 11.45
CA SER A 192 12.12 -1.82 10.71
C SER A 192 12.93 -2.95 10.08
N PHE A 193 14.02 -2.63 9.37
CA PHE A 193 14.88 -3.63 8.70
C PHE A 193 14.14 -4.50 7.67
N GLY A 194 13.38 -3.86 6.78
CA GLY A 194 12.66 -4.54 5.70
C GLY A 194 13.53 -4.83 4.46
N HIS A 195 14.71 -4.22 4.37
CA HIS A 195 15.63 -4.40 3.25
C HIS A 195 16.63 -5.51 3.57
N PHE A 196 16.59 -6.59 2.79
CA PHE A 196 17.45 -7.76 2.99
C PHE A 196 18.56 -7.80 1.95
N HIS A 197 19.80 -7.97 2.41
CA HIS A 197 20.97 -8.18 1.58
C HIS A 197 21.28 -9.67 1.49
N PRO A 198 21.60 -10.22 0.29
CA PRO A 198 21.99 -11.61 0.17
C PRO A 198 23.28 -11.87 0.96
N LEU A 199 23.30 -12.99 1.67
CA LEU A 199 24.49 -13.49 2.34
C LEU A 199 25.09 -14.59 1.46
N THR A 200 26.32 -14.37 1.02
CA THR A 200 27.12 -15.38 0.35
C THR A 200 27.89 -16.13 1.42
N GLY A 201 27.70 -17.45 1.49
CA GLY A 201 28.55 -18.28 2.33
C GLY A 201 29.96 -18.33 1.75
N ASP A 202 30.96 -18.11 2.59
CA ASP A 202 32.38 -18.31 2.23
C ASP A 202 32.92 -19.65 2.76
N GLU A 203 32.24 -20.24 3.76
CA GLU A 203 32.61 -21.52 4.35
C GLU A 203 31.77 -22.67 3.81
N GLN A 204 32.45 -23.76 3.44
CA GLN A 204 31.77 -24.98 3.00
C GLN A 204 31.04 -25.65 4.19
N PRO A 205 29.77 -26.05 4.04
CA PRO A 205 29.06 -26.84 5.04
C PRO A 205 29.79 -28.13 5.39
N THR A 206 29.62 -28.60 6.63
CA THR A 206 30.22 -29.86 7.09
C THR A 206 29.59 -31.09 6.44
N ASP A 207 28.32 -31.00 6.05
CA ASP A 207 27.63 -32.08 5.34
C ASP A 207 27.99 -32.07 3.85
N GLN A 208 28.64 -33.13 3.38
CA GLN A 208 29.07 -33.29 1.99
C GLN A 208 27.89 -33.34 1.00
N ARG A 209 26.66 -33.57 1.47
CA ARG A 209 25.44 -33.54 0.65
C ARG A 209 25.01 -32.10 0.33
N ILE A 210 25.53 -31.11 1.05
CA ILE A 210 25.24 -29.70 0.83
C ILE A 210 26.36 -29.08 0.00
N LYS A 211 26.00 -28.59 -1.19
CA LYS A 211 26.92 -27.94 -2.12
C LYS A 211 26.74 -26.44 -2.06
N LEU A 212 27.84 -25.71 -1.95
CA LEU A 212 27.85 -24.26 -1.98
C LEU A 212 28.29 -23.82 -3.38
N HIS A 213 27.43 -23.08 -4.07
CA HIS A 213 27.74 -22.56 -5.40
C HIS A 213 27.11 -21.18 -5.58
N ALA A 214 27.91 -20.18 -5.97
CA ALA A 214 27.47 -18.80 -6.16
C ALA A 214 26.70 -18.19 -4.97
N GLY A 215 27.09 -18.55 -3.73
CA GLY A 215 26.43 -18.07 -2.50
C GLY A 215 25.11 -18.74 -2.16
N LEU A 216 24.70 -19.75 -2.93
CA LEU A 216 23.53 -20.58 -2.68
C LEU A 216 23.95 -21.95 -2.15
N TYR A 217 23.15 -22.49 -1.22
CA TYR A 217 23.32 -23.84 -0.71
C TYR A 217 22.34 -24.78 -1.40
N PHE A 218 22.83 -25.86 -1.98
CA PHE A 218 22.04 -26.84 -2.69
C PHE A 218 22.08 -28.18 -1.98
N HIS A 219 20.91 -28.77 -1.76
CA HIS A 219 20.77 -30.15 -1.36
C HIS A 219 20.32 -30.92 -2.59
N CYS A 220 21.29 -31.35 -3.40
CA CYS A 220 21.05 -32.06 -4.65
C CYS A 220 22.23 -32.97 -5.03
N GLU A 221 21.94 -34.01 -5.81
CA GLU A 221 22.98 -34.91 -6.35
C GLU A 221 23.82 -34.26 -7.46
N ASP A 222 23.24 -33.38 -8.28
CA ASP A 222 23.92 -32.66 -9.37
C ASP A 222 23.39 -31.21 -9.44
N LEU A 223 24.30 -30.24 -9.51
CA LEU A 223 23.94 -28.81 -9.59
C LEU A 223 23.39 -28.44 -10.97
N PHE A 224 23.85 -29.09 -12.04
CA PHE A 224 23.48 -28.77 -13.41
C PHE A 224 22.30 -29.61 -13.92
N LYS A 225 21.88 -30.60 -13.14
CA LYS A 225 20.72 -31.46 -13.41
C LYS A 225 19.88 -31.63 -12.15
N PRO A 226 19.27 -30.55 -11.64
CA PRO A 226 18.40 -30.62 -10.48
C PRO A 226 17.22 -31.55 -10.76
N ARG A 227 16.81 -32.30 -9.75
CA ARG A 227 15.67 -33.22 -9.79
C ARG A 227 14.54 -32.69 -8.94
N VAL A 228 13.33 -33.11 -9.27
CA VAL A 228 12.14 -32.77 -8.49
C VAL A 228 12.34 -33.19 -7.03
N GLY A 229 12.19 -32.24 -6.11
CA GLY A 229 12.45 -32.41 -4.69
C GLY A 229 13.81 -31.92 -4.19
N ASP A 230 14.76 -31.61 -5.08
CA ASP A 230 15.98 -30.91 -4.70
C ASP A 230 15.65 -29.53 -4.14
N ILE A 231 16.42 -29.07 -3.16
CA ILE A 231 16.23 -27.74 -2.57
C ILE A 231 17.48 -26.87 -2.75
N ARG A 232 17.24 -25.57 -2.93
CA ARG A 232 18.26 -24.53 -2.87
C ARG A 232 17.89 -23.49 -1.83
N ILE A 233 18.90 -22.92 -1.20
CA ILE A 233 18.74 -22.03 -0.06
C ILE A 233 19.57 -20.78 -0.30
N GLN A 234 18.92 -19.63 -0.16
CA GLN A 234 19.56 -18.31 -0.14
C GLN A 234 19.41 -17.74 1.27
N PHE A 235 20.53 -17.47 1.93
CA PHE A 235 20.52 -16.66 3.14
C PHE A 235 20.53 -15.17 2.78
N SER A 236 19.88 -14.37 3.61
CA SER A 236 19.89 -12.92 3.51
C SER A 236 19.75 -12.30 4.89
N TYR A 237 20.34 -11.14 5.12
CA TYR A 237 20.32 -10.46 6.42
C TYR A 237 19.82 -9.03 6.29
N ALA A 238 19.40 -8.43 7.41
CA ALA A 238 19.05 -7.02 7.52
C ALA A 238 19.58 -6.44 8.85
N GLY A 239 20.02 -5.18 8.83
CA GLY A 239 20.61 -4.51 10.00
C GLY A 239 21.91 -5.17 10.46
N LEU A 240 22.96 -5.12 9.63
CA LEU A 240 24.28 -5.68 9.96
C LEU A 240 24.88 -4.97 11.18
N ALA A 241 25.56 -5.72 12.04
CA ALA A 241 26.34 -5.18 13.15
C ALA A 241 27.78 -5.69 13.03
N ASP A 242 28.48 -5.23 12.00
CA ASP A 242 29.87 -5.59 11.73
C ASP A 242 30.82 -4.66 12.52
N PRO A 243 31.74 -5.23 13.34
CA PRO A 243 32.80 -4.45 13.99
C PRO A 243 33.67 -3.63 13.03
N HIS A 244 33.85 -4.09 11.79
CA HIS A 244 34.69 -3.47 10.76
C HIS A 244 33.92 -2.48 9.88
N LEU A 245 32.61 -2.68 9.72
CA LEU A 245 31.73 -1.79 8.96
C LEU A 245 30.48 -1.44 9.79
N PRO A 246 30.62 -0.54 10.78
CA PRO A 246 29.55 -0.27 11.73
C PRO A 246 28.33 0.34 11.03
N SER A 247 27.23 -0.40 11.01
CA SER A 247 25.96 0.14 10.52
C SER A 247 25.40 1.14 11.52
N MET A 248 25.38 2.39 11.09
CA MET A 248 24.72 3.47 11.82
C MET A 248 23.21 3.35 11.62
N VAL A 249 22.45 3.70 12.64
CA VAL A 249 21.00 3.87 12.57
C VAL A 249 20.59 5.19 13.19
N SER A 250 19.58 5.80 12.59
CA SER A 250 18.87 6.96 13.12
C SER A 250 17.54 6.48 13.68
N VAL A 251 17.31 6.70 14.98
CA VAL A 251 16.14 6.24 15.72
C VAL A 251 15.40 7.43 16.30
N LEU A 252 14.09 7.47 16.07
CA LEU A 252 13.13 8.35 16.71
C LEU A 252 12.15 7.48 17.50
N ALA A 253 12.20 7.55 18.83
CA ALA A 253 11.41 6.71 19.71
C ALA A 253 11.26 7.36 21.09
N ARG A 254 10.35 6.86 21.94
CA ARG A 254 10.26 7.29 23.33
C ARG A 254 11.29 6.55 24.16
N GLN A 255 11.98 7.25 25.06
CA GLN A 255 12.85 6.61 26.05
C GLN A 255 12.01 6.06 27.21
N GLU A 256 12.21 4.79 27.53
CA GLU A 256 11.68 4.13 28.73
C GLU A 256 12.81 3.39 29.44
N GLY A 257 13.43 4.06 30.41
CA GLY A 257 14.67 3.63 31.06
C GLY A 257 15.80 3.47 30.03
N GLN A 258 16.22 2.23 29.82
CA GLN A 258 17.26 1.88 28.83
C GLN A 258 16.68 1.44 27.49
N GLU A 259 15.36 1.33 27.37
CA GLU A 259 14.68 0.85 26.17
C GLU A 259 14.15 2.01 25.33
N LEU A 260 14.26 1.87 24.01
CA LEU A 260 13.58 2.72 23.05
C LEU A 260 12.31 2.00 22.60
N VAL A 261 11.18 2.64 22.88
CA VAL A 261 9.83 2.11 22.63
C VAL A 261 9.05 3.06 21.73
N PRO A 262 8.04 2.58 20.99
CA PRO A 262 7.12 3.47 20.30
C PRO A 262 6.49 4.49 21.25
N ALA A 263 6.45 5.76 20.84
CA ALA A 263 5.69 6.77 21.56
C ALA A 263 4.19 6.60 21.25
N VAL A 264 3.34 6.81 22.25
CA VAL A 264 1.88 6.84 22.02
C VAL A 264 1.47 8.30 21.88
N THR A 265 0.88 8.66 20.75
CA THR A 265 0.36 10.01 20.53
C THR A 265 -1.01 10.17 21.20
N ARG A 266 -1.52 11.40 21.34
CA ARG A 266 -2.85 11.64 21.92
C ARG A 266 -3.98 10.97 21.16
N SER A 267 -3.80 10.72 19.86
CA SER A 267 -4.78 10.02 19.02
C SER A 267 -4.80 8.51 19.28
N GLY A 268 -3.86 7.99 20.07
CA GLY A 268 -3.69 6.56 20.36
C GLY A 268 -2.81 5.82 19.35
N ASN A 269 -2.23 6.51 18.36
CA ASN A 269 -1.34 5.92 17.39
C ASN A 269 0.10 5.81 17.91
N LEU A 270 0.84 4.86 17.35
CA LEU A 270 2.25 4.69 17.64
C LEU A 270 3.10 5.61 16.75
N LEU A 271 3.97 6.39 17.36
CA LEU A 271 4.95 7.23 16.69
C LEU A 271 6.35 6.71 17.00
N PHE A 272 6.99 6.22 15.97
CA PHE A 272 8.41 5.90 15.95
C PHE A 272 8.90 5.93 14.50
N SER A 273 10.21 6.00 14.34
CA SER A 273 10.86 5.82 13.04
C SER A 273 12.27 5.31 13.27
N LEU A 274 12.71 4.36 12.46
CA LEU A 274 14.08 3.85 12.50
C LEU A 274 14.55 3.66 11.07
N HIS A 275 15.68 4.29 10.76
CA HIS A 275 16.31 4.25 9.46
C HIS A 275 17.74 3.75 9.54
N GLU A 276 18.09 2.91 8.57
CA GLU A 276 19.48 2.48 8.35
C GLU A 276 20.27 3.64 7.75
N GLY A 277 21.44 3.91 8.30
CA GLY A 277 22.29 5.05 7.98
C GLY A 277 22.16 6.20 8.98
N GLN A 278 23.07 7.17 8.83
CA GLN A 278 23.04 8.42 9.60
C GLN A 278 22.21 9.46 8.83
N MET A 279 21.04 9.78 9.36
CA MET A 279 20.21 10.90 8.89
C MET A 279 20.32 12.07 9.87
N SER A 280 19.91 13.26 9.46
CA SER A 280 19.62 14.34 10.41
C SER A 280 18.18 14.19 10.93
N LEU A 281 17.86 14.85 12.06
CA LEU A 281 16.50 14.86 12.58
C LEU A 281 15.55 15.53 11.57
N GLU A 282 15.98 16.64 10.98
CA GLU A 282 15.25 17.37 9.97
C GLU A 282 14.94 16.51 8.73
N ASP A 283 15.94 15.77 8.25
CA ASP A 283 15.76 14.88 7.09
C ASP A 283 14.79 13.74 7.42
N LEU A 284 14.91 13.13 8.61
CA LEU A 284 13.99 12.08 9.06
C LEU A 284 12.55 12.59 9.13
N ILE A 285 12.34 13.75 9.76
CA ILE A 285 11.02 14.40 9.87
C ILE A 285 10.46 14.68 8.47
N SER A 286 11.27 15.29 7.60
CA SER A 286 10.84 15.64 6.24
C SER A 286 10.46 14.41 5.43
N MET A 287 11.19 13.31 5.56
CA MET A 287 10.92 12.05 4.90
C MET A 287 9.61 11.41 5.39
N GLU A 288 9.34 11.43 6.70
CA GLU A 288 8.05 10.95 7.25
C GLU A 288 6.87 11.75 6.70
N HIS A 289 6.99 13.08 6.62
CA HIS A 289 5.97 13.93 5.99
C HIS A 289 5.83 13.65 4.48
N LEU A 290 6.93 13.43 3.78
CA LEU A 290 6.93 13.11 2.34
C LEU A 290 6.29 11.74 2.07
N ALA A 291 6.59 10.72 2.87
CA ALA A 291 6.01 9.39 2.76
C ALA A 291 4.50 9.39 3.06
N ASN A 292 4.07 10.14 4.07
CA ASN A 292 2.64 10.36 4.33
C ASN A 292 1.96 11.07 3.15
N LYS A 293 2.59 12.13 2.62
CA LYS A 293 2.08 12.90 1.48
C LYS A 293 1.99 12.06 0.21
N SER A 294 3.01 11.28 -0.13
CA SER A 294 3.05 10.46 -1.35
C SER A 294 1.97 9.38 -1.32
N SER A 295 1.86 8.64 -0.21
CA SER A 295 0.84 7.61 -0.01
C SER A 295 -0.57 8.19 -0.12
N THR A 296 -0.81 9.36 0.50
CA THR A 296 -2.09 10.06 0.42
C THR A 296 -2.43 10.45 -1.03
N TRP A 297 -1.46 10.99 -1.77
CA TRP A 297 -1.67 11.41 -3.16
C TRP A 297 -1.95 10.24 -4.10
N VAL A 298 -1.23 9.12 -3.97
CA VAL A 298 -1.47 7.92 -4.77
C VAL A 298 -2.90 7.42 -4.57
N LEU A 299 -3.34 7.28 -3.32
CA LEU A 299 -4.70 6.82 -3.01
C LEU A 299 -5.78 7.85 -3.41
N ARG A 300 -5.47 9.16 -3.39
CA ARG A 300 -6.36 10.18 -3.96
C ARG A 300 -6.55 9.99 -5.46
N ILE A 301 -5.47 9.75 -6.21
CA ILE A 301 -5.53 9.55 -7.66
C ILE A 301 -6.35 8.29 -7.97
N VAL A 302 -6.04 7.17 -7.30
CA VAL A 302 -6.77 5.91 -7.46
C VAL A 302 -8.26 6.08 -7.11
N GLY A 303 -8.57 6.69 -5.96
CA GLY A 303 -9.95 6.93 -5.53
C GLY A 303 -10.71 7.84 -6.50
N SER A 304 -10.08 8.94 -6.96
CA SER A 304 -10.69 9.87 -7.94
C SER A 304 -10.95 9.17 -9.28
N PHE A 305 -10.04 8.31 -9.70
CA PHE A 305 -10.18 7.51 -10.91
C PHE A 305 -11.33 6.50 -10.81
N LEU A 306 -11.49 5.82 -9.67
CA LEU A 306 -12.62 4.91 -9.44
C LEU A 306 -13.97 5.65 -9.42
N ILE A 307 -14.02 6.84 -8.82
CA ILE A 307 -15.22 7.70 -8.84
C ILE A 307 -15.51 8.14 -10.29
N LEU A 308 -14.50 8.49 -11.07
CA LEU A 308 -14.65 8.87 -12.48
C LEU A 308 -15.20 7.70 -13.32
N LEU A 309 -14.63 6.50 -13.18
CA LEU A 309 -15.11 5.31 -13.88
C LEU A 309 -16.55 4.96 -13.45
N GLY A 310 -16.80 4.98 -12.14
CA GLY A 310 -18.13 4.72 -11.58
C GLY A 310 -19.19 5.66 -12.14
N THR A 311 -18.94 6.97 -12.05
CA THR A 311 -19.82 8.02 -12.61
C THR A 311 -19.98 7.93 -14.13
N SER A 312 -18.95 7.49 -14.86
CA SER A 312 -19.04 7.29 -16.31
C SER A 312 -19.99 6.14 -16.67
N PHE A 313 -19.96 5.03 -15.92
CA PHE A 313 -20.90 3.92 -16.15
C PHE A 313 -22.35 4.26 -15.79
N ILE A 314 -22.57 5.10 -14.78
CA ILE A 314 -23.92 5.55 -14.40
C ILE A 314 -24.29 6.91 -15.04
N GLN A 315 -23.58 7.37 -16.07
CA GLN A 315 -23.80 8.70 -16.65
C GLN A 315 -25.22 8.88 -17.22
N ARG A 316 -25.78 7.85 -17.89
CA ARG A 316 -27.14 7.89 -18.44
C ARG A 316 -28.21 8.10 -17.38
N PRO A 317 -28.29 7.29 -16.30
CA PRO A 317 -29.27 7.54 -15.26
C PRO A 317 -29.04 8.87 -14.54
N LEU A 318 -27.80 9.35 -14.41
CA LEU A 318 -27.51 10.68 -13.87
C LEU A 318 -28.10 11.81 -14.73
N LEU A 319 -28.00 11.72 -16.06
CA LEU A 319 -28.57 12.71 -16.99
C LEU A 319 -30.10 12.81 -16.87
N LEU A 320 -30.80 11.71 -16.56
CA LEU A 320 -32.26 11.71 -16.36
C LEU A 320 -32.70 12.47 -15.09
N LEU A 321 -31.79 12.63 -14.13
CA LEU A 321 -32.01 13.34 -12.87
C LEU A 321 -31.61 14.83 -12.93
N LEU A 322 -30.86 15.22 -13.96
CA LEU A 322 -30.32 16.56 -14.15
C LEU A 322 -31.36 17.70 -14.04
N PRO A 323 -32.60 17.58 -14.58
CA PRO A 323 -33.62 18.63 -14.43
C PRO A 323 -34.07 18.89 -12.98
N HIS A 324 -33.84 17.94 -12.07
CA HIS A 324 -34.36 17.99 -10.70
C HIS A 324 -33.32 18.50 -9.69
N VAL A 325 -32.03 18.41 -10.02
CA VAL A 325 -30.92 18.74 -9.12
C VAL A 325 -30.12 19.92 -9.69
N PRO A 326 -30.32 21.15 -9.16
CA PRO A 326 -29.70 22.36 -9.70
C PRO A 326 -28.17 22.28 -9.78
N ILE A 327 -27.54 21.72 -8.75
CA ILE A 327 -26.08 21.55 -8.69
C ILE A 327 -25.57 20.67 -9.85
N MET A 328 -26.26 19.57 -10.16
CA MET A 328 -25.87 18.70 -11.28
C MET A 328 -26.10 19.39 -12.64
N ARG A 329 -27.15 20.20 -12.77
CA ARG A 329 -27.42 20.97 -14.00
C ARG A 329 -26.29 21.95 -14.30
N GLU A 330 -25.85 22.68 -13.28
CA GLU A 330 -24.79 23.68 -13.38
C GLU A 330 -23.41 23.07 -13.70
N MET A 331 -23.20 21.78 -13.40
CA MET A 331 -21.96 21.06 -13.72
C MET A 331 -21.82 20.64 -15.20
N VAL A 332 -22.92 20.62 -15.97
CA VAL A 332 -22.95 20.20 -17.38
C VAL A 332 -22.95 21.38 -18.35
N SER A 333 -23.34 22.57 -17.90
CA SER A 333 -23.40 23.78 -18.73
C SER A 333 -22.05 24.44 -19.00
N GLY A 334 -20.95 23.87 -18.49
CA GLY A 334 -19.57 24.31 -18.76
C GLY A 334 -18.96 23.66 -20.01
N ASP A 335 -18.07 24.38 -20.69
CA ASP A 335 -17.51 24.07 -22.00
C ASP A 335 -16.85 22.67 -22.13
N GLY A 336 -17.58 21.69 -22.67
CA GLY A 336 -17.02 20.46 -23.24
C GLY A 336 -16.55 19.37 -22.26
N LEU A 337 -16.65 19.58 -20.94
CA LEU A 337 -16.33 18.54 -19.94
C LEU A 337 -17.50 17.57 -19.75
N SER A 338 -17.21 16.27 -19.64
CA SER A 338 -18.24 15.26 -19.39
C SER A 338 -18.86 15.43 -18.00
N LEU A 339 -20.18 15.19 -17.87
CA LEU A 339 -20.88 15.20 -16.57
C LEU A 339 -20.15 14.33 -15.53
N ALA A 340 -19.64 13.17 -15.96
CA ALA A 340 -18.91 12.25 -15.11
C ALA A 340 -17.63 12.88 -14.55
N PHE A 341 -16.87 13.61 -15.37
CA PHE A 341 -15.66 14.30 -14.92
C PHE A 341 -15.98 15.41 -13.91
N SER A 342 -16.94 16.29 -14.21
CA SER A 342 -17.33 17.37 -13.31
C SER A 342 -17.85 16.85 -11.96
N MET A 343 -18.69 15.81 -11.98
CA MET A 343 -19.21 15.19 -10.77
C MET A 343 -18.11 14.47 -9.97
N SER A 344 -17.22 13.73 -10.63
CA SER A 344 -16.12 13.04 -9.94
C SER A 344 -15.17 14.02 -9.27
N ALA A 345 -14.79 15.09 -9.97
CA ALA A 345 -13.96 16.16 -9.42
C ALA A 345 -14.64 16.85 -8.23
N PHE A 346 -15.93 17.18 -8.36
CA PHE A 346 -16.70 17.77 -7.27
C PHE A 346 -16.71 16.88 -6.02
N MET A 347 -17.08 15.60 -6.17
CA MET A 347 -17.17 14.67 -5.04
C MET A 347 -15.80 14.44 -4.40
N SER A 348 -14.75 14.29 -5.20
CA SER A 348 -13.37 14.10 -4.70
C SER A 348 -12.88 15.33 -3.92
N LEU A 349 -13.04 16.53 -4.47
CA LEU A 349 -12.65 17.77 -3.80
C LEU A 349 -13.47 18.02 -2.53
N LEU A 350 -14.76 17.66 -2.53
CA LEU A 350 -15.62 17.77 -1.36
C LEU A 350 -15.13 16.86 -0.22
N VAL A 351 -14.85 15.59 -0.50
CA VAL A 351 -14.33 14.64 0.50
C VAL A 351 -12.99 15.13 1.06
N ILE A 352 -12.04 15.49 0.18
CA ILE A 352 -10.72 15.97 0.60
C ILE A 352 -10.84 17.28 1.40
N GLY A 353 -11.65 18.24 0.93
CA GLY A 353 -11.84 19.52 1.58
C GLY A 353 -12.45 19.38 2.99
N LEU A 354 -13.49 18.57 3.13
CA LEU A 354 -14.14 18.33 4.42
C LEU A 354 -13.22 17.64 5.43
N SER A 355 -12.44 16.64 4.99
CA SER A 355 -11.54 15.92 5.90
C SER A 355 -10.42 16.81 6.47
N TRP A 356 -9.91 17.77 5.70
CA TRP A 356 -8.80 18.63 6.13
C TRP A 356 -9.23 19.95 6.76
N MET A 357 -10.53 20.19 6.93
CA MET A 357 -11.09 21.46 7.40
C MET A 357 -10.53 21.90 8.76
N TRP A 358 -10.30 20.95 9.67
CA TRP A 358 -9.84 21.23 11.03
C TRP A 358 -8.32 21.39 11.12
N LEU A 359 -7.55 20.54 10.42
CA LEU A 359 -6.09 20.54 10.49
C LEU A 359 -5.46 21.64 9.61
N ARG A 360 -6.03 21.90 8.43
CA ARG A 360 -5.50 22.85 7.44
C ARG A 360 -6.64 23.68 6.82
N PRO A 361 -7.28 24.57 7.59
CA PRO A 361 -8.50 25.28 7.18
C PRO A 361 -8.33 26.11 5.90
N LYS A 362 -7.16 26.72 5.69
CA LYS A 362 -6.87 27.49 4.47
C LYS A 362 -6.90 26.62 3.21
N VAL A 363 -6.30 25.43 3.26
CA VAL A 363 -6.27 24.49 2.13
C VAL A 363 -7.66 23.92 1.88
N ALA A 364 -8.35 23.51 2.95
CA ALA A 364 -9.72 23.02 2.87
C ALA A 364 -10.68 24.03 2.23
N ALA A 365 -10.61 25.31 2.64
CA ALA A 365 -11.44 26.36 2.05
C ALA A 365 -11.19 26.52 0.54
N ILE A 366 -9.92 26.52 0.11
CA ILE A 366 -9.59 26.58 -1.32
C ILE A 366 -10.18 25.38 -2.06
N LEU A 367 -10.03 24.16 -1.55
CA LEU A 367 -10.56 22.95 -2.18
C LEU A 367 -12.09 22.95 -2.29
N LEU A 368 -12.79 23.39 -1.24
CA LEU A 368 -14.25 23.47 -1.23
C LEU A 368 -14.77 24.55 -2.19
N VAL A 369 -14.08 25.69 -2.31
CA VAL A 369 -14.39 26.71 -3.31
C VAL A 369 -14.13 26.19 -4.72
N SER A 370 -13.00 25.50 -4.95
CA SER A 370 -12.69 24.87 -6.23
C SER A 370 -13.70 23.80 -6.62
N ALA A 371 -14.22 23.02 -5.67
CA ALA A 371 -15.29 22.06 -5.92
C ALA A 371 -16.54 22.74 -6.49
N MET A 372 -16.88 23.93 -5.98
CA MET A 372 -18.04 24.70 -6.41
C MET A 372 -17.80 25.50 -7.70
N PHE A 373 -16.57 25.58 -8.21
CA PHE A 373 -16.20 26.41 -9.36
C PHE A 373 -17.07 26.16 -10.62
N PRO A 374 -17.35 24.91 -11.06
CA PRO A 374 -18.18 24.67 -12.24
C PRO A 374 -19.59 25.29 -12.08
N ALA A 375 -20.15 25.20 -10.88
CA ALA A 375 -21.49 25.70 -10.59
C ALA A 375 -21.56 27.23 -10.51
N VAL A 376 -20.49 27.86 -10.00
CA VAL A 376 -20.38 29.32 -9.94
C VAL A 376 -20.12 29.88 -11.34
N TRP A 377 -19.24 29.26 -12.12
CA TRP A 377 -18.91 29.67 -13.48
C TRP A 377 -20.13 29.66 -14.40
N SER A 378 -20.95 28.60 -14.35
CA SER A 378 -22.16 28.53 -15.17
C SER A 378 -23.13 29.67 -14.90
N ARG A 379 -23.29 30.06 -13.62
CA ARG A 379 -24.17 31.19 -13.25
C ARG A 379 -23.64 32.53 -13.73
N ILE A 380 -22.32 32.74 -13.65
CA ILE A 380 -21.68 33.98 -14.14
C ILE A 380 -21.86 34.08 -15.66
N ARG A 381 -21.66 32.99 -16.41
CA ARG A 381 -21.92 32.95 -17.85
C ARG A 381 -23.37 33.26 -18.19
N ASP A 382 -24.32 32.65 -17.47
CA ASP A 382 -25.76 32.91 -17.65
C ASP A 382 -26.13 34.38 -17.41
N THR A 383 -25.36 35.13 -16.62
CA THR A 383 -25.61 36.57 -16.41
C THR A 383 -25.01 37.47 -17.49
N HIS A 384 -24.02 36.99 -18.26
CA HIS A 384 -23.35 37.76 -19.30
C HIS A 384 -23.85 37.47 -20.73
N GLU A 385 -24.60 36.39 -20.96
CA GLU A 385 -25.26 36.15 -22.25
C GLU A 385 -26.59 36.96 -22.35
N PRO A 386 -26.73 37.88 -23.33
CA PRO A 386 -27.95 38.66 -23.49
C PRO A 386 -29.14 37.74 -23.84
N ALA A 387 -30.31 38.07 -23.29
CA ALA A 387 -31.55 37.27 -23.37
C ALA A 387 -32.02 36.89 -24.80
N ALA A 388 -31.46 37.50 -25.84
CA ALA A 388 -31.80 37.26 -27.25
C ALA A 388 -31.30 35.91 -27.82
N MET A 389 -30.38 35.20 -27.15
CA MET A 389 -29.88 33.89 -27.61
C MET A 389 -30.53 32.67 -26.92
N ARG A 390 -31.47 32.87 -25.99
CA ARG A 390 -32.07 31.77 -25.20
C ARG A 390 -33.22 31.03 -25.89
N SER A 391 -33.53 31.35 -27.14
CA SER A 391 -34.64 30.75 -27.89
C SER A 391 -34.19 30.28 -29.28
N ILE A 392 -33.30 29.28 -29.34
CA ILE A 392 -33.17 28.36 -30.49
C ILE A 392 -32.95 26.96 -29.93
#